data_AF-A0A963CJU9-F1
#
_entry.id   AF-A0A963CJU9-F1
#
_cell.length_a   1.000
_cell.length_b   1.000
_cell.length_c   1.000
_cell.angle_alpha   90.00
_cell.angle_beta   90.00
_cell.angle_gamma   90.00
#
_symmetry.space_group_name_H-M   'P 1'
#
loop_
_entity.id
_entity.type
_entity.pdbx_description
1 polymer ?
#
loop_
_entity_poly.entity_id
_entity_poly.type
_entity_poly.pdbx_seq_one_letter_code
_entity_poly.pdbx_strand_id
1 'polypeptide(L)'
;MNEVSTANIGWRTPTIMLGLLVVSSLILLFGFWEGINHMVDIWINSEEYGYGFFIPVISAYLIWQRRNILAQVEFRPSWLGVFVILVGGTFFFLGQIATTFTLVQYALVLCLLAVAYALMGWHAFKWVAGP
;
A
#
# COMPACT_ATOMS: atom_id res chain seq x y z
N MET A 1 13.26 25.48 36.68
CA MET A 1 13.42 24.07 36.28
C MET A 1 12.19 23.74 35.47
N ASN A 2 12.32 23.80 34.15
CA ASN A 2 11.17 23.80 33.24
C ASN A 2 10.71 22.36 33.06
N GLU A 3 9.43 22.12 33.32
CA GLU A 3 8.77 20.85 33.07
C GLU A 3 8.90 20.52 31.59
N VAL A 4 9.80 19.58 31.29
CA VAL A 4 9.91 18.98 29.97
C VAL A 4 8.61 18.22 29.76
N SER A 5 7.66 18.86 29.09
CA SER A 5 6.45 18.24 28.56
C SER A 5 6.88 16.96 27.83
N THR A 6 6.64 15.81 28.46
CA THR A 6 6.79 14.50 27.84
C THR A 6 5.70 14.42 26.79
N ALA A 7 5.99 14.98 25.61
CA ALA A 7 5.19 14.77 24.43
C ALA A 7 5.14 13.25 24.23
N ASN A 8 4.02 12.66 24.63
CA ASN A 8 3.72 11.27 24.35
C ASN A 8 3.69 11.13 22.82
N ILE A 9 4.81 10.71 22.24
CA ILE A 9 4.90 10.21 20.87
C ILE A 9 4.25 8.80 20.87
N GLY A 10 3.02 8.73 21.36
CA GLY A 10 2.14 7.60 21.16
C GLY A 10 1.48 7.82 19.82
N TRP A 11 1.62 6.86 18.91
CA TRP A 11 0.92 6.86 17.63
C TRP A 11 -0.54 7.25 17.87
N ARG A 12 -0.98 8.43 17.44
CA ARG A 12 -2.39 8.83 17.46
C ARG A 12 -3.15 8.20 16.28
N THR A 13 -2.70 7.03 15.82
CA THR A 13 -3.52 6.16 15.00
C THR A 13 -4.36 5.30 15.92
N PRO A 14 -5.69 5.31 15.78
CA PRO A 14 -6.49 4.28 16.42
C PRO A 14 -6.00 2.93 15.90
N THR A 15 -5.65 2.01 16.79
CA THR A 15 -5.20 0.63 16.45
C THR A 15 -6.17 -0.06 15.48
N ILE A 16 -7.44 0.34 15.51
CA ILE A 16 -8.50 -0.05 14.58
C ILE A 16 -8.17 0.32 13.11
N MET A 17 -7.62 1.51 12.83
CA MET A 17 -7.24 1.90 11.47
C MET A 17 -6.07 1.09 10.93
N LEU A 18 -5.10 0.75 11.79
CA LEU A 18 -4.01 -0.16 11.41
C LEU A 18 -4.55 -1.57 11.14
N GLY A 19 -5.46 -2.06 11.98
CA GLY A 19 -6.16 -3.32 11.75
C GLY A 19 -6.89 -3.35 10.42
N LEU A 20 -7.65 -2.28 10.09
CA LEU A 20 -8.34 -2.14 8.81
C LEU A 20 -7.37 -2.10 7.62
N LEU A 21 -6.22 -1.42 7.76
CA LEU A 21 -5.18 -1.42 6.73
C LEU A 21 -4.67 -2.83 6.47
N VAL A 22 -4.26 -3.54 7.52
CA VAL A 22 -3.73 -4.90 7.40
C VAL A 22 -4.78 -5.83 6.81
N VAL A 23 -6.02 -5.80 7.29
CA VAL A 23 -7.11 -6.65 6.79
C VAL A 23 -7.41 -6.36 5.32
N SER A 24 -7.55 -5.09 4.92
CA SER A 24 -7.81 -4.73 3.52
C SER A 24 -6.65 -5.10 2.60
N SER A 25 -5.41 -4.91 3.03
CA SER A 25 -4.23 -5.39 2.28
C SER A 25 -4.22 -6.92 2.14
N LEU A 26 -4.54 -7.67 3.19
CA LEU A 26 -4.61 -9.13 3.13
C LEU A 26 -5.72 -9.62 2.17
N ILE A 27 -6.89 -8.98 2.19
CA ILE A 27 -7.99 -9.30 1.27
C ILE A 27 -7.56 -9.06 -0.17
N LEU A 28 -6.87 -7.96 -0.46
CA LEU A 28 -6.33 -7.70 -1.80
C LEU A 28 -5.28 -8.73 -2.20
N LEU A 29 -4.33 -9.05 -1.33
CA LEU A 29 -3.30 -10.06 -1.63
C LEU A 29 -3.93 -11.42 -1.93
N PHE A 30 -4.98 -11.80 -1.21
CA PHE A 30 -5.73 -13.03 -1.46
C PHE A 30 -6.49 -12.96 -2.79
N GLY A 31 -7.19 -11.86 -3.08
CA GLY A 31 -7.92 -11.69 -4.34
C GLY A 31 -7.04 -11.67 -5.59
N PHE A 32 -5.81 -11.18 -5.48
CA PHE A 32 -4.84 -11.09 -6.58
C PHE A 32 -3.83 -12.25 -6.58
N TRP A 33 -4.10 -13.32 -5.83
CA TRP A 33 -3.16 -14.43 -5.62
C TRP A 33 -2.59 -15.00 -6.93
N GLU A 34 -3.41 -15.23 -7.94
CA GLU A 34 -2.96 -15.73 -9.25
C GLU A 34 -2.00 -14.76 -9.96
N GLY A 35 -2.29 -13.46 -9.94
CA GLY A 35 -1.42 -12.45 -10.53
C GLY A 35 -0.09 -12.31 -9.79
N ILE A 36 -0.11 -12.48 -8.47
CA ILE A 36 1.10 -12.48 -7.62
C ILE A 36 1.96 -13.71 -7.92
N ASN A 37 1.37 -14.91 -7.99
CA ASN A 37 2.13 -16.12 -8.34
C ASN A 37 2.76 -16.01 -9.72
N HIS A 38 2.03 -15.45 -10.70
CA HIS A 38 2.59 -15.20 -12.02
C HIS A 38 3.77 -14.20 -11.98
N MET A 39 3.73 -13.16 -11.14
CA MET A 39 4.89 -12.27 -10.92
C MET A 39 6.07 -13.02 -10.30
N VAL A 40 5.81 -13.79 -9.26
CA VAL A 40 6.83 -14.56 -8.53
C VAL A 40 7.50 -15.58 -9.45
N ASP A 41 6.73 -16.28 -10.29
CA ASP A 41 7.26 -17.21 -11.29
C ASP A 41 8.16 -16.50 -12.30
N ILE A 42 7.78 -15.32 -12.78
CA ILE A 42 8.65 -14.53 -13.68
C ILE A 42 9.95 -14.16 -12.96
N TRP A 43 9.87 -13.68 -11.71
CA TRP A 43 11.05 -13.27 -10.97
C TRP A 43 12.00 -14.43 -10.65
N ILE A 44 11.47 -15.63 -10.38
CA ILE A 44 12.29 -16.80 -10.10
C ILE A 44 12.93 -17.35 -11.37
N ASN A 45 12.17 -17.39 -12.48
CA ASN A 45 12.60 -18.09 -13.69
C ASN A 45 13.27 -17.20 -14.73
N SER A 46 13.25 -15.88 -14.57
CA SER A 46 13.87 -14.94 -15.49
C SER A 46 15.11 -14.27 -14.86
N GLU A 47 16.27 -14.51 -15.46
CA GLU A 47 17.53 -13.85 -15.08
C GLU A 47 17.45 -12.33 -15.19
N GLU A 48 16.64 -11.82 -16.13
CA GLU A 48 16.42 -10.40 -16.35
C GLU A 48 15.53 -9.75 -15.29
N TYR A 49 14.62 -10.51 -14.65
CA TYR A 49 13.63 -9.96 -13.71
C TYR A 49 13.82 -10.44 -12.26
N GLY A 50 14.89 -11.16 -11.95
CA GLY A 50 15.19 -11.64 -10.59
C GLY A 50 15.33 -10.55 -9.53
N TYR A 51 15.63 -9.31 -9.94
CA TYR A 51 15.66 -8.16 -9.03
C TYR A 51 14.26 -7.70 -8.58
N GLY A 52 13.18 -8.24 -9.15
CA GLY A 52 11.80 -7.88 -8.81
C GLY A 52 11.49 -8.05 -7.31
N PHE A 53 12.12 -9.03 -6.65
CA PHE A 53 12.01 -9.24 -5.20
C PHE A 53 12.55 -8.09 -4.34
N PHE A 54 13.47 -7.28 -4.86
CA PHE A 54 13.99 -6.12 -4.11
C PHE A 54 12.95 -5.00 -3.98
N ILE A 55 12.01 -4.89 -4.92
CA ILE A 55 11.00 -3.84 -4.91
C ILE A 55 10.16 -3.88 -3.62
N PRO A 56 9.47 -4.97 -3.26
CA PRO A 56 8.68 -5.02 -2.03
C PRO A 56 9.53 -4.83 -0.76
N VAL A 57 10.77 -5.33 -0.75
CA VAL A 57 11.69 -5.18 0.38
C VAL A 57 12.10 -3.73 0.58
N ILE A 58 12.53 -3.05 -0.50
CA ILE A 58 12.92 -1.64 -0.46
C ILE A 58 11.73 -0.76 -0.13
N SER A 59 10.55 -1.02 -0.72
CA SER A 59 9.32 -0.30 -0.39
C SER A 59 8.98 -0.41 1.10
N ALA A 60 9.02 -1.62 1.67
CA ALA A 60 8.79 -1.83 3.11
C ALA A 60 9.82 -1.07 3.96
N TYR A 61 11.10 -1.12 3.57
CA TYR A 61 12.17 -0.39 4.25
C TYR A 61 11.99 1.13 4.21
N LEU A 62 11.63 1.70 3.06
CA LEU A 62 11.37 3.14 2.91
C LEU A 62 10.16 3.59 3.74
N ILE A 63 9.10 2.78 3.78
CA ILE A 63 7.94 3.02 4.66
C ILE A 63 8.38 3.00 6.13
N TRP A 64 9.20 2.01 6.52
CA TRP A 64 9.73 1.90 7.87
C TRP A 64 10.59 3.11 8.27
N GLN A 65 11.43 3.62 7.35
CA GLN A 65 12.25 4.79 7.59
C GLN A 65 11.41 6.05 7.84
N ARG A 66 10.29 6.19 7.14
CA ARG A 66 9.36 7.32 7.28
C ARG A 66 8.40 7.18 8.46
N ARG A 67 8.45 6.09 9.25
CA ARG A 67 7.54 5.83 10.37
C ARG A 67 7.42 7.00 11.36
N ASN A 68 8.52 7.72 11.61
CA ASN A 68 8.55 8.83 12.55
C ASN A 68 7.78 10.05 12.03
N ILE A 69 7.75 10.24 10.70
CA ILE A 69 6.96 11.27 10.02
C ILE A 69 5.50 10.82 9.98
N LEU A 70 5.22 9.57 9.61
CA LEU A 70 3.86 9.02 9.60
C LEU A 70 3.20 9.08 10.99
N ALA A 71 3.96 8.90 12.08
CA ALA A 71 3.45 8.98 13.44
C ALA A 71 2.99 10.40 13.84
N GLN A 72 3.42 11.43 13.12
CA GLN A 72 3.06 12.83 13.37
C GLN A 72 1.89 13.31 12.49
N VAL A 73 1.46 12.53 11.49
CA VAL A 73 0.36 12.92 10.60
C VAL A 73 -0.96 12.34 11.13
N GLU A 74 -1.98 13.21 11.25
CA GLU A 74 -3.35 12.77 11.53
C GLU A 74 -3.91 11.99 10.33
N PHE A 75 -4.25 10.72 10.55
CA PHE A 75 -4.89 9.88 9.53
C PHE A 75 -6.34 10.34 9.35
N ARG A 76 -6.59 11.06 8.25
CA ARG A 76 -7.94 11.50 7.88
C ARG A 76 -8.44 10.65 6.72
N PRO A 77 -9.38 9.72 6.96
CA PRO A 77 -9.84 8.83 5.92
C PRO A 77 -10.49 9.63 4.78
N SER A 78 -10.14 9.29 3.54
CA SER A 78 -10.61 10.01 2.35
C SER A 78 -11.49 9.13 1.48
N TRP A 79 -12.69 9.60 1.17
CA TRP A 79 -13.61 8.96 0.23
C TRP A 79 -13.05 8.83 -1.18
N LEU A 80 -12.08 9.68 -1.57
CA LEU A 80 -11.38 9.55 -2.84
C LEU A 80 -10.58 8.24 -2.93
N GLY A 81 -10.02 7.75 -1.82
CA GLY A 81 -9.32 6.46 -1.84
C GLY A 81 -10.26 5.28 -2.09
N VAL A 82 -11.49 5.36 -1.59
CA VAL A 82 -12.53 4.35 -1.88
C VAL A 82 -12.87 4.34 -3.37
N PHE A 83 -12.98 5.51 -4.01
CA PHE A 83 -13.19 5.60 -5.45
C PHE A 83 -12.04 4.98 -6.25
N VAL A 84 -10.79 5.23 -5.85
CA VAL A 84 -9.61 4.64 -6.53
C VAL A 84 -9.56 3.12 -6.33
N ILE A 85 -9.97 2.59 -5.17
CA ILE A 85 -10.13 1.14 -4.96
C ILE A 85 -11.16 0.55 -5.94
N LEU A 86 -12.29 1.22 -6.15
CA LEU A 86 -13.31 0.78 -7.12
C LEU A 86 -12.80 0.77 -8.56
N VAL A 87 -12.01 1.79 -8.93
CA VAL A 87 -11.36 1.84 -10.26
C VAL A 87 -10.35 0.70 -10.40
N GLY A 88 -9.52 0.44 -9.38
CA GLY A 88 -8.58 -0.69 -9.37
C GLY A 88 -9.28 -2.04 -9.46
N GLY A 89 -10.41 -2.22 -8.77
CA GLY A 89 -11.27 -3.40 -8.90
C GLY A 89 -11.82 -3.60 -10.31
N THR A 90 -12.20 -2.50 -10.99
CA THR A 90 -12.62 -2.54 -12.39
C THR A 90 -11.47 -3.01 -13.30
N PHE A 91 -10.26 -2.48 -13.11
CA PHE A 91 -9.08 -2.94 -13.88
C PHE A 91 -8.71 -4.39 -13.61
N PHE A 92 -8.87 -4.87 -12.38
CA PHE A 92 -8.69 -6.29 -12.05
C PHE A 92 -9.68 -7.15 -12.82
N PHE A 93 -10.96 -6.80 -12.80
CA PHE A 93 -12.00 -7.53 -13.52
C PHE A 93 -11.77 -7.52 -15.03
N LEU A 94 -11.41 -6.36 -15.59
CA LEU A 94 -11.01 -6.24 -17.00
C LEU A 94 -9.78 -7.08 -17.32
N GLY A 95 -8.79 -7.13 -16.43
CA GLY A 95 -7.58 -7.92 -16.59
C GLY A 95 -7.83 -9.42 -16.61
N GLN A 96 -8.75 -9.89 -15.75
CA GLN A 96 -9.21 -11.29 -15.79
C GLN A 96 -9.94 -11.61 -17.10
N ILE A 97 -10.86 -10.75 -17.55
CA ILE A 97 -11.58 -10.98 -18.81
C ILE A 97 -10.62 -10.96 -20.01
N ALA A 98 -9.65 -10.04 -20.00
CA ALA A 98 -8.63 -9.93 -21.05
C ALA A 98 -7.55 -11.01 -20.95
N THR A 99 -7.59 -11.90 -19.95
CA THR A 99 -6.57 -12.94 -19.69
C THR A 99 -5.13 -12.37 -19.70
N THR A 100 -4.99 -11.13 -19.25
CA THR A 100 -3.73 -10.38 -19.33
C THR A 100 -3.22 -10.11 -17.94
N PHE A 101 -2.24 -10.91 -17.51
CA PHE A 101 -1.63 -10.78 -16.18
C PHE A 101 -1.01 -9.39 -15.94
N THR A 102 -0.48 -8.73 -16.97
CA THR A 102 0.07 -7.37 -16.86
C THR A 102 -0.96 -6.37 -16.32
N LEU A 103 -2.22 -6.45 -16.76
CA LEU A 103 -3.28 -5.54 -16.31
C LEU A 103 -3.67 -5.83 -14.85
N VAL A 104 -3.70 -7.12 -14.48
CA VAL A 104 -3.94 -7.57 -13.09
C VAL A 104 -2.83 -7.08 -12.15
N GLN A 105 -1.56 -7.11 -12.60
CA GLN A 105 -0.41 -6.62 -11.83
C GLN A 105 -0.49 -5.10 -11.62
N TYR A 106 -0.83 -4.32 -12.65
CA TYR A 106 -1.04 -2.88 -12.50
C TYR A 106 -2.22 -2.56 -11.57
N ALA A 107 -3.31 -3.31 -11.68
CA ALA A 107 -4.46 -3.16 -10.79
C ALA A 107 -4.10 -3.46 -9.33
N LEU A 108 -3.25 -4.45 -9.05
CA LEU A 108 -2.76 -4.75 -7.70
C LEU A 108 -2.02 -3.55 -7.10
N VAL A 109 -1.04 -3.00 -7.82
CA VAL A 109 -0.25 -1.85 -7.36
C VAL A 109 -1.16 -0.64 -7.11
N LEU A 110 -2.10 -0.39 -8.02
CA LEU A 110 -3.06 0.71 -7.90
C LEU A 110 -3.96 0.53 -6.66
N CYS A 111 -4.47 -0.67 -6.41
CA CYS A 111 -5.28 -0.98 -5.23
C CYS A 111 -4.48 -0.81 -3.92
N LEU A 112 -3.21 -1.22 -3.89
CA LEU A 112 -2.34 -1.02 -2.70
C LEU A 112 -2.11 0.46 -2.42
N LEU A 113 -1.83 1.25 -3.45
CA LEU A 113 -1.71 2.70 -3.34
C LEU A 113 -3.02 3.34 -2.89
N ALA A 114 -4.15 2.85 -3.40
CA ALA A 114 -5.48 3.36 -3.06
C ALA A 114 -5.86 3.07 -1.60
N VAL A 115 -5.54 1.88 -1.07
CA VAL A 115 -5.71 1.54 0.35
C VAL A 115 -4.84 2.43 1.23
N ALA A 116 -3.57 2.60 0.87
CA ALA A 116 -2.68 3.51 1.58
C ALA A 116 -3.25 4.94 1.58
N TYR A 117 -3.70 5.43 0.42
CA TYR A 117 -4.29 6.76 0.27
C TYR A 117 -5.62 6.93 1.02
N ALA A 118 -6.51 5.94 0.98
CA ALA A 118 -7.81 5.96 1.65
C ALA A 118 -7.66 6.11 3.17
N LEU A 119 -6.63 5.49 3.74
CA LEU A 119 -6.41 5.44 5.19
C LEU A 119 -5.53 6.59 5.68
N MET A 120 -4.48 6.94 4.94
CA MET A 120 -3.53 8.01 5.29
C MET A 120 -4.06 9.41 4.93
N GLY A 121 -4.95 9.50 3.95
CA GLY A 121 -5.44 10.77 3.41
C GLY A 121 -4.37 11.55 2.62
N TRP A 122 -4.81 12.62 1.95
CA TRP A 122 -3.99 13.45 1.05
C TRP A 122 -2.74 14.06 1.70
N HIS A 123 -2.76 14.29 3.02
CA HIS A 123 -1.65 14.94 3.72
C HIS A 123 -0.45 14.03 3.96
N ALA A 124 -0.66 12.75 4.29
CA ALA A 124 0.42 11.80 4.47
C ALA A 124 0.85 11.13 3.14
N PHE A 125 -0.04 11.04 2.15
CA PHE A 125 0.31 10.49 0.83
C PHE A 125 1.39 11.31 0.11
N LYS A 126 1.35 12.65 0.19
CA LYS A 126 2.40 13.51 -0.37
C LYS A 126 3.78 13.21 0.22
N TRP A 127 3.86 12.79 1.47
CA TRP A 127 5.13 12.44 2.11
C TRP A 127 5.61 11.03 1.77
N VAL A 128 4.74 10.12 1.34
CA VAL A 128 5.10 8.75 0.93
C VAL A 128 5.43 8.69 -0.57
N ALA A 129 4.75 9.45 -1.41
CA ALA A 129 4.96 9.46 -2.86
C ALA A 129 6.28 10.15 -3.30
N GLY A 130 6.92 10.92 -2.40
CA GLY A 130 8.11 11.73 -2.71
C GLY A 130 7.77 13.16 -3.11
N PRO A 131 8.76 14.08 -3.13
CA PRO A 131 8.60 15.43 -3.67
C PRO A 131 8.20 15.42 -5.15
#